data_AF-A0A959NLD0-F1
#
_entry.id   AF-A0A959NLD0-F1
#
_cell.length_a   1.000
_cell.length_b   1.000
_cell.length_c   1.000
_cell.angle_alpha   90.00
_cell.angle_beta   90.00
_cell.angle_gamma   90.00
#
_symmetry.space_group_name_H-M   'P 1'
#
loop_
_entity.id
_entity.type
_entity.pdbx_description
1 polymer ?
#
loop_
_entity_poly.entity_id
_entity_poly.type
_entity_poly.pdbx_seq_one_letter_code
_entity_poly.pdbx_strand_id
1 'polypeptide(L)'
;HNNCYFEGWVDYVCPRGWCYITDSKFYGHNLTASLWHKGIGDKDQKFVIEYSNFDGVPGFPLGRHHSDAQFYLLDCIFSENMADVPIFWPVSPNAKEWTWGERHYFYNSHRIGGDYDWFKNNLTEAENSPSPEEVNAKWTFSGKWDPEKEMPSVLPFVFLPKPRNASYNIDTKEIILTWIPSRNAESFNVYFWKSKFPQALKNGEKLKDGPSAQGKPILIKNQKEKYFEPGSLENNATYYWRIDEIIGDSVIEGPLWHFTTKN
;
A
#
# COMPACT_ATOMS: atom_id res chain seq x y z
N HIS A 1 0.15 -1.79 8.87
CA HIS A 1 -1.03 -0.95 8.59
C HIS A 1 -1.39 -1.07 7.13
N ASN A 2 -2.66 -1.22 6.79
CA ASN A 2 -3.13 -1.31 5.41
C ASN A 2 -4.35 -0.41 5.25
N ASN A 3 -4.45 0.31 4.12
CA ASN A 3 -5.60 1.14 3.80
C ASN A 3 -6.00 2.11 4.93
N CYS A 4 -4.99 2.73 5.55
CA CYS A 4 -5.17 3.66 6.66
C CYS A 4 -5.02 5.12 6.18
N TYR A 5 -5.62 6.04 6.91
CA TYR A 5 -5.37 7.47 6.80
C TYR A 5 -4.65 7.95 8.07
N PHE A 6 -3.44 8.49 7.90
CA PHE A 6 -2.63 9.06 8.96
C PHE A 6 -2.58 10.57 8.79
N GLU A 7 -2.84 11.32 9.86
CA GLU A 7 -2.63 12.76 9.86
C GLU A 7 -2.05 13.22 11.20
N GLY A 8 -1.31 14.32 11.19
CA GLY A 8 -0.81 14.90 12.43
C GLY A 8 0.18 16.03 12.22
N TRP A 9 0.87 16.37 13.31
CA TRP A 9 1.78 17.52 13.37
C TRP A 9 3.23 17.06 13.40
N VAL A 10 3.68 16.49 14.52
CA VAL A 10 5.10 16.13 14.73
C VAL A 10 5.25 14.63 14.78
N ASP A 11 6.12 14.06 13.92
CA ASP A 11 6.49 12.65 13.92
C ASP A 11 5.24 11.75 14.04
N TYR A 12 4.16 12.08 13.32
CA TYR A 12 2.84 11.50 13.61
C TYR A 12 2.75 10.01 13.24
N VAL A 13 3.68 9.53 12.42
CA VAL A 13 3.97 8.08 12.31
C VAL A 13 5.37 7.82 12.83
N CYS A 14 5.43 7.21 14.03
CA CYS A 14 6.65 7.09 14.85
C CYS A 14 6.90 5.65 15.35
N PRO A 15 7.07 4.66 14.45
CA PRO A 15 7.39 3.29 14.85
C PRO A 15 8.73 3.17 15.57
N ARG A 16 8.77 2.20 16.49
CA ARG A 16 9.99 1.69 17.12
C ARG A 16 10.12 0.22 16.71
N GLY A 17 11.21 -0.13 16.05
CA GLY A 17 11.41 -1.46 15.48
C GLY A 17 10.72 -1.65 14.12
N TRP A 18 10.33 -2.89 13.80
CA TRP A 18 9.73 -3.20 12.51
C TRP A 18 8.34 -2.59 12.34
N CYS A 19 8.11 -1.99 11.18
CA CYS A 19 6.81 -1.45 10.79
C CYS A 19 6.60 -1.62 9.29
N TYR A 20 5.43 -2.12 8.92
CA TYR A 20 5.00 -2.28 7.54
C TYR A 20 3.71 -1.48 7.35
N ILE A 21 3.69 -0.55 6.40
CA ILE A 21 2.52 0.24 6.00
C ILE A 21 2.33 0.10 4.50
N THR A 22 1.10 -0.12 4.04
CA THR A 22 0.81 -0.20 2.61
C THR A 22 -0.57 0.36 2.28
N ASP A 23 -0.78 0.76 1.02
CA ASP A 23 -2.04 1.29 0.50
C ASP A 23 -2.60 2.46 1.32
N SER A 24 -1.75 3.27 1.95
CA SER A 24 -2.18 4.25 2.97
C SER A 24 -1.98 5.69 2.50
N LYS A 25 -2.64 6.61 3.21
CA LYS A 25 -2.60 8.04 2.94
C LYS A 25 -2.07 8.79 4.16
N PHE A 26 -1.27 9.81 3.93
CA PHE A 26 -0.60 10.59 4.96
C PHE A 26 -0.86 12.08 4.73
N TYR A 27 -1.16 12.82 5.81
CA TYR A 27 -1.34 14.28 5.76
C TYR A 27 -0.60 15.01 6.89
N GLY A 28 0.37 15.85 6.54
CA GLY A 28 1.11 16.68 7.49
C GLY A 28 0.49 18.07 7.69
N HIS A 29 0.14 18.42 8.92
CA HIS A 29 -0.52 19.69 9.26
C HIS A 29 0.43 20.87 9.53
N ASN A 30 1.74 20.65 9.48
CA ASN A 30 2.74 21.68 9.75
C ASN A 30 4.05 21.41 9.00
N LEU A 31 5.08 22.21 9.31
CA LEU A 31 6.41 22.11 8.72
C LEU A 31 7.39 21.26 9.56
N THR A 32 6.86 20.33 10.36
CA THR A 32 7.69 19.35 11.08
C THR A 32 7.61 17.99 10.40
N ALA A 33 8.59 17.12 10.66
CA ALA A 33 8.68 15.82 10.00
C ALA A 33 7.42 14.97 10.18
N SER A 34 6.92 14.42 9.08
CA SER A 34 5.77 13.51 9.08
C SER A 34 6.11 12.13 9.64
N LEU A 35 7.23 11.58 9.19
CA LEU A 35 7.71 10.24 9.57
C LEU A 35 8.85 10.30 10.58
N TRP A 36 8.84 9.35 11.51
CA TRP A 36 9.97 9.10 12.40
C TRP A 36 10.21 7.62 12.62
N HIS A 37 11.46 7.20 12.75
CA HIS A 37 11.80 5.83 13.07
C HIS A 37 12.95 5.75 14.08
N LYS A 38 12.87 4.76 14.96
CA LYS A 38 13.97 4.28 15.78
C LYS A 38 14.09 2.77 15.69
N GLY A 39 15.12 2.31 14.99
CA GLY A 39 15.46 0.92 14.74
C GLY A 39 16.72 0.48 15.49
N ILE A 40 16.95 0.95 16.73
CA ILE A 40 18.20 0.70 17.47
C ILE A 40 18.34 -0.69 18.07
N GLY A 41 17.24 -1.46 18.18
CA GLY A 41 17.25 -2.73 18.91
C GLY A 41 17.91 -3.86 18.12
N ASP A 42 17.89 -3.75 16.79
CA ASP A 42 18.39 -4.74 15.84
C ASP A 42 18.59 -4.02 14.50
N LYS A 43 19.75 -4.24 13.84
CA LYS A 43 20.09 -3.63 12.54
C LYS A 43 18.99 -3.90 11.51
N ASP A 44 18.32 -5.04 11.63
CA ASP A 44 17.29 -5.47 10.71
C ASP A 44 15.97 -4.71 10.86
N GLN A 45 15.74 -3.93 11.93
CA GLN A 45 14.49 -3.18 12.11
C GLN A 45 14.24 -2.22 10.95
N LYS A 46 13.16 -2.47 10.19
CA LYS A 46 12.78 -1.73 8.98
C LYS A 46 11.47 -0.98 9.18
N PHE A 47 11.42 0.24 8.69
CA PHE A 47 10.18 0.96 8.49
C PHE A 47 9.90 1.01 6.99
N VAL A 48 8.97 0.15 6.55
CA VAL A 48 8.61 -0.04 5.15
C VAL A 48 7.24 0.59 4.91
N ILE A 49 7.16 1.44 3.89
CA ILE A 49 5.93 2.04 3.39
C ILE A 49 5.85 1.75 1.89
N GLU A 50 4.78 1.11 1.45
CA GLU A 50 4.55 0.79 0.04
C GLU A 50 3.22 1.39 -0.47
N TYR A 51 3.12 1.65 -1.78
CA TYR A 51 1.86 2.00 -2.47
C TYR A 51 1.05 3.11 -1.78
N SER A 52 1.74 4.11 -1.21
CA SER A 52 1.15 5.08 -0.31
C SER A 52 1.28 6.51 -0.82
N ASN A 53 0.37 7.38 -0.39
CA ASN A 53 0.31 8.77 -0.84
C ASN A 53 0.56 9.73 0.32
N PHE A 54 1.42 10.71 0.10
CA PHE A 54 1.78 11.72 1.08
C PHE A 54 1.37 13.10 0.58
N ASP A 55 0.67 13.84 1.43
CA ASP A 55 0.35 15.25 1.23
C ASP A 55 0.51 15.99 2.56
N GLY A 56 0.32 17.31 2.53
CA GLY A 56 0.37 18.14 3.71
C GLY A 56 0.32 19.61 3.33
N VAL A 57 0.52 20.46 4.33
CA VAL A 57 0.69 21.90 4.10
C VAL A 57 1.89 22.18 3.18
N PRO A 58 1.88 23.27 2.39
CA PRO A 58 3.00 23.61 1.51
C PRO A 58 4.34 23.66 2.26
N GLY A 59 5.30 22.84 1.83
CA GLY A 59 6.61 22.69 2.46
C GLY A 59 6.66 21.68 3.60
N PHE A 60 5.73 20.71 3.70
CA PHE A 60 5.82 19.67 4.72
C PHE A 60 7.07 18.78 4.50
N PRO A 61 7.89 18.52 5.55
CA PRO A 61 9.01 17.60 5.46
C PRO A 61 8.58 16.13 5.55
N LEU A 62 9.22 15.25 4.76
CA LEU A 62 8.87 13.82 4.73
C LEU A 62 9.15 13.11 6.06
N GLY A 63 10.34 13.29 6.64
CA GLY A 63 10.70 12.52 7.81
C GLY A 63 12.00 12.93 8.47
N ARG A 64 12.24 12.38 9.66
CA ARG A 64 13.50 12.52 10.40
C ARG A 64 13.76 11.30 11.28
N HIS A 65 14.95 11.20 11.85
CA HIS A 65 15.24 10.21 12.89
C HIS A 65 16.29 10.73 13.89
N HIS A 66 16.23 10.25 15.13
CA HIS A 66 17.12 10.67 16.23
C HIS A 66 18.07 9.55 16.68
N SER A 67 18.02 8.41 16.03
CA SER A 67 18.84 7.23 16.29
C SER A 67 18.98 6.42 15.00
N ASP A 68 19.73 5.32 15.01
CA ASP A 68 19.74 4.38 13.88
C ASP A 68 18.31 4.07 13.44
N ALA A 69 18.08 4.25 12.15
CA ALA A 69 16.81 4.06 11.49
C ALA A 69 17.07 3.45 10.11
N GLN A 70 16.03 2.88 9.54
CA GLN A 70 16.07 2.28 8.22
C GLN A 70 14.69 2.42 7.59
N PHE A 71 14.61 3.21 6.53
CA PHE A 71 13.38 3.56 5.83
C PHE A 71 13.39 2.90 4.45
N TYR A 72 12.26 2.34 4.05
CA TYR A 72 12.00 1.87 2.70
C TYR A 72 10.69 2.49 2.23
N LEU A 73 10.73 3.35 1.22
CA LEU A 73 9.55 3.94 0.61
C LEU A 73 9.49 3.50 -0.86
N LEU A 74 8.57 2.58 -1.15
CA LEU A 74 8.43 1.98 -2.46
C LEU A 74 7.08 2.35 -3.06
N ASP A 75 7.04 2.65 -4.37
CA ASP A 75 5.80 2.95 -5.08
C ASP A 75 4.96 4.06 -4.39
N CYS A 76 5.63 5.01 -3.74
CA CYS A 76 4.98 6.09 -3.00
C CYS A 76 4.81 7.32 -3.89
N ILE A 77 3.68 8.02 -3.73
CA ILE A 77 3.43 9.29 -4.40
C ILE A 77 3.46 10.42 -3.37
N PHE A 78 4.28 11.43 -3.63
CA PHE A 78 4.37 12.65 -2.82
C PHE A 78 3.67 13.80 -3.54
N SER A 79 2.90 14.61 -2.84
CA SER A 79 2.28 15.78 -3.44
C SER A 79 3.31 16.87 -3.76
N GLU A 80 2.91 17.84 -4.59
CA GLU A 80 3.72 19.02 -4.90
C GLU A 80 4.05 19.86 -3.66
N ASN A 81 3.33 19.66 -2.55
CA ASN A 81 3.58 20.35 -1.28
C ASN A 81 4.79 19.80 -0.53
N MET A 82 5.35 18.64 -0.90
CA MET A 82 6.50 18.06 -0.19
C MET A 82 7.73 18.96 -0.32
N ALA A 83 8.36 19.26 0.82
CA ALA A 83 9.60 20.02 0.87
C ALA A 83 10.77 19.29 0.21
N ASP A 84 11.68 20.04 -0.40
CA ASP A 84 12.97 19.54 -0.87
C ASP A 84 13.95 19.41 0.31
N VAL A 85 13.63 18.48 1.22
CA VAL A 85 14.43 18.19 2.40
C VAL A 85 14.48 16.67 2.55
N PRO A 86 15.68 16.05 2.42
CA PRO A 86 15.85 14.62 2.67
C PRO A 86 15.36 14.22 4.05
N ILE A 87 15.10 12.93 4.26
CA ILE A 87 14.87 12.41 5.62
C ILE A 87 16.10 12.76 6.46
N PHE A 88 15.93 13.64 7.45
CA PHE A 88 17.07 14.32 8.03
C PHE A 88 17.37 13.87 9.45
N TRP A 89 18.62 14.11 9.84
CA TRP A 89 19.08 13.98 11.20
C TRP A 89 19.05 15.35 11.90
N PRO A 90 18.15 15.58 12.88
CA PRO A 90 18.06 16.87 13.55
C PRO A 90 19.18 17.04 14.58
N VAL A 91 19.66 18.28 14.75
CA VAL A 91 20.49 18.65 15.89
C VAL A 91 19.64 18.59 17.16
N SER A 92 19.96 17.67 18.07
CA SER A 92 19.19 17.43 19.29
C SER A 92 20.09 16.82 20.37
N PRO A 93 19.92 17.18 21.66
CA PRO A 93 20.65 16.54 22.75
C PRO A 93 20.35 15.03 22.87
N ASN A 94 19.27 14.56 22.24
CA ASN A 94 18.87 13.16 22.22
C ASN A 94 19.35 12.40 20.97
N ALA A 95 20.01 13.09 20.03
CA ALA A 95 20.55 12.50 18.82
C ALA A 95 21.73 11.56 19.17
N LYS A 96 21.71 10.32 18.65
CA LYS A 96 22.78 9.31 18.86
C LYS A 96 23.68 9.13 17.64
N GLU A 97 24.97 8.88 17.80
CA GLU A 97 25.82 8.53 16.65
C GLU A 97 25.28 7.30 15.91
N TRP A 98 25.50 7.28 14.59
CA TRP A 98 25.05 6.19 13.73
C TRP A 98 25.93 4.96 13.93
N THR A 99 25.30 3.83 14.23
CA THR A 99 26.00 2.54 14.27
C THR A 99 26.10 1.94 12.86
N TRP A 100 25.08 2.16 12.02
CA TRP A 100 24.93 1.46 10.74
C TRP A 100 24.82 2.37 9.50
N GLY A 101 25.10 3.66 9.64
CA GLY A 101 25.10 4.60 8.53
C GLY A 101 23.71 5.06 8.08
N GLU A 102 23.67 5.82 6.98
CA GLU A 102 22.44 6.28 6.33
C GLU A 102 21.74 5.11 5.63
N ARG A 103 20.43 4.97 5.85
CA ARG A 103 19.64 3.83 5.35
C ARG A 103 18.23 4.26 4.98
N HIS A 104 18.14 5.17 4.01
CA HIS A 104 16.87 5.63 3.44
C HIS A 104 16.81 5.15 2.00
N TYR A 105 15.91 4.21 1.73
CA TYR A 105 15.82 3.53 0.46
C TYR A 105 14.51 3.85 -0.23
N PHE A 106 14.61 4.19 -1.51
CA PHE A 106 13.49 4.55 -2.36
C PHE A 106 13.51 3.67 -3.62
N TYR A 107 12.32 3.32 -4.07
CA TYR A 107 12.12 2.69 -5.36
C TYR A 107 10.78 3.12 -5.97
N ASN A 108 10.82 3.55 -7.23
CA ASN A 108 9.65 3.93 -8.03
C ASN A 108 8.69 4.88 -7.28
N SER A 109 9.25 5.74 -6.44
CA SER A 109 8.49 6.77 -5.76
C SER A 109 8.60 8.06 -6.53
N HIS A 110 7.49 8.80 -6.62
CA HIS A 110 7.39 9.98 -7.46
C HIS A 110 6.72 11.14 -6.74
N ARG A 111 7.12 12.36 -7.08
CA ARG A 111 6.49 13.58 -6.61
C ARG A 111 5.70 14.24 -7.74
N ILE A 112 4.47 14.65 -7.43
CA ILE A 112 3.67 15.49 -8.31
C ILE A 112 4.42 16.81 -8.53
N GLY A 113 4.67 17.16 -9.79
CA GLY A 113 5.46 18.33 -10.15
C GLY A 113 6.97 18.08 -10.22
N GLY A 114 7.42 16.82 -10.23
CA GLY A 114 8.80 16.43 -10.50
C GLY A 114 9.53 15.93 -9.26
N ASP A 115 10.41 14.95 -9.48
CA ASP A 115 11.16 14.26 -8.45
C ASP A 115 12.37 15.09 -7.98
N TYR A 116 12.70 15.01 -6.69
CA TYR A 116 13.94 15.56 -6.14
C TYR A 116 15.05 14.50 -6.18
N ASP A 117 16.30 14.94 -6.32
CA ASP A 117 17.46 14.05 -6.51
C ASP A 117 17.68 13.07 -5.34
N TRP A 118 17.30 13.46 -4.12
CA TRP A 118 17.60 12.71 -2.91
C TRP A 118 16.73 11.47 -2.70
N PHE A 119 15.61 11.30 -3.41
CA PHE A 119 14.79 10.09 -3.34
C PHE A 119 14.81 9.25 -4.62
N LYS A 120 15.79 9.44 -5.49
CA LYS A 120 15.99 8.56 -6.66
C LYS A 120 16.10 7.09 -6.24
N ASN A 121 15.79 6.19 -7.18
CA ASN A 121 15.92 4.75 -6.94
C ASN A 121 17.32 4.37 -6.44
N ASN A 122 17.39 3.86 -5.22
CA ASN A 122 18.63 3.44 -4.57
C ASN A 122 18.46 2.12 -3.78
N LEU A 123 17.38 1.36 -4.00
CA LEU A 123 17.12 0.10 -3.31
C LEU A 123 18.28 -0.91 -3.43
N THR A 124 19.04 -0.85 -4.52
CA THR A 124 20.25 -1.68 -4.72
C THR A 124 21.37 -1.39 -3.72
N GLU A 125 21.39 -0.20 -3.11
CA GLU A 125 22.36 0.20 -2.08
C GLU A 125 21.98 -0.35 -0.69
N ALA A 126 20.77 -0.91 -0.54
CA ALA A 126 20.38 -1.58 0.68
C ALA A 126 21.17 -2.88 0.89
N GLU A 127 21.33 -3.26 2.16
CA GLU A 127 21.97 -4.51 2.51
C GLU A 127 21.24 -5.70 1.86
N ASN A 128 22.00 -6.55 1.17
CA ASN A 128 21.53 -7.66 0.32
C ASN A 128 20.77 -7.26 -0.95
N SER A 129 20.65 -5.96 -1.26
CA SER A 129 20.10 -5.43 -2.51
C SER A 129 18.76 -6.09 -2.92
N PRO A 130 17.72 -6.04 -2.06
CA PRO A 130 16.46 -6.72 -2.32
C PRO A 130 15.82 -6.22 -3.62
N SER A 131 15.16 -7.11 -4.35
CA SER A 131 14.28 -6.70 -5.44
C SER A 131 13.02 -6.02 -4.87
N PRO A 132 12.35 -5.16 -5.64
CA PRO A 132 11.09 -4.55 -5.21
C PRO A 132 10.04 -5.59 -4.82
N GLU A 133 9.99 -6.73 -5.52
CA GLU A 133 9.04 -7.82 -5.26
C GLU A 133 9.35 -8.59 -3.96
N GLU A 134 10.61 -8.56 -3.51
CA GLU A 134 11.02 -9.15 -2.23
C GLU A 134 10.58 -8.28 -1.04
N VAL A 135 10.41 -6.96 -1.23
CA VAL A 135 9.96 -6.05 -0.18
C VAL A 135 8.46 -6.25 0.03
N ASN A 136 8.11 -6.98 1.09
CA ASN A 136 6.74 -7.25 1.50
C ASN A 136 6.67 -7.36 3.03
N ALA A 137 5.49 -7.67 3.59
CA ALA A 137 5.37 -7.73 5.05
C ALA A 137 6.26 -8.83 5.67
N LYS A 138 6.31 -10.02 5.07
CA LYS A 138 7.14 -11.12 5.56
C LYS A 138 8.62 -10.75 5.60
N TRP A 139 9.13 -10.16 4.52
CA TRP A 139 10.51 -9.66 4.46
C TRP A 139 10.75 -8.54 5.48
N THR A 140 9.80 -7.61 5.60
CA THR A 140 9.86 -6.52 6.57
C THR A 140 10.09 -7.08 7.97
N PHE A 141 9.35 -8.11 8.39
CA PHE A 141 9.48 -8.70 9.71
C PHE A 141 10.51 -9.84 9.81
N SER A 142 11.46 -9.94 8.86
CA SER A 142 12.50 -10.98 8.89
C SER A 142 11.93 -12.41 8.96
N GLY A 143 10.79 -12.65 8.32
CA GLY A 143 10.08 -13.92 8.35
C GLY A 143 9.42 -14.27 9.68
N LYS A 144 9.52 -13.41 10.71
CA LYS A 144 8.91 -13.63 12.03
C LYS A 144 7.39 -13.46 12.02
N TRP A 145 6.86 -12.75 11.03
CA TRP A 145 5.44 -12.50 10.87
C TRP A 145 5.10 -12.21 9.40
N ASP A 146 4.06 -12.84 8.86
CA ASP A 146 3.55 -12.60 7.51
C ASP A 146 2.07 -12.21 7.57
N PRO A 147 1.73 -10.95 7.95
CA PRO A 147 0.34 -10.53 8.06
C PRO A 147 -0.41 -10.59 6.73
N GLU A 148 0.26 -10.44 5.60
CA GLU A 148 -0.39 -10.52 4.29
C GLU A 148 -0.85 -11.94 3.93
N LYS A 149 -0.39 -12.94 4.68
CA LYS A 149 -0.83 -14.34 4.57
C LYS A 149 -1.64 -14.79 5.79
N GLU A 150 -1.30 -14.32 6.98
CA GLU A 150 -1.75 -14.89 8.26
C GLU A 150 -2.72 -14.00 9.04
N MET A 151 -3.02 -12.78 8.60
CA MET A 151 -3.86 -11.88 9.39
C MET A 151 -5.26 -12.48 9.56
N PRO A 152 -5.74 -12.63 10.81
CA PRO A 152 -7.05 -13.20 11.06
C PRO A 152 -8.17 -12.23 10.62
N SER A 153 -9.35 -12.78 10.34
CA SER A 153 -10.56 -12.04 10.00
C SER A 153 -11.13 -11.29 11.21
N VAL A 154 -10.50 -10.17 11.56
CA VAL A 154 -10.84 -9.37 12.75
C VAL A 154 -11.51 -8.04 12.42
N LEU A 155 -11.36 -7.56 11.18
CA LEU A 155 -11.94 -6.30 10.72
C LEU A 155 -13.42 -6.50 10.31
N PRO A 156 -14.25 -5.44 10.35
CA PRO A 156 -15.66 -5.52 9.93
C PRO A 156 -15.85 -5.36 8.40
N PHE A 157 -14.78 -5.41 7.62
CA PHE A 157 -14.79 -5.28 6.16
C PHE A 157 -13.70 -6.17 5.56
N VAL A 158 -13.88 -6.60 4.31
CA VAL A 158 -12.86 -7.30 3.52
C VAL A 158 -11.64 -6.41 3.25
N PHE A 159 -10.43 -6.97 3.31
CA PHE A 159 -9.18 -6.21 3.24
C PHE A 159 -8.01 -7.04 2.68
N LEU A 160 -6.88 -6.38 2.43
CA LEU A 160 -5.66 -6.96 1.85
C LEU A 160 -5.93 -7.78 0.57
N PRO A 161 -6.47 -7.16 -0.49
CA PRO A 161 -6.64 -7.83 -1.77
C PRO A 161 -5.29 -8.23 -2.37
N LYS A 162 -5.25 -9.38 -3.05
CA LYS A 162 -4.19 -9.75 -3.99
C LYS A 162 -4.83 -10.10 -5.33
N PRO A 163 -4.36 -9.59 -6.48
CA PRO A 163 -3.41 -8.48 -6.62
C PRO A 163 -3.85 -7.24 -5.82
N ARG A 164 -2.87 -6.45 -5.33
CA ARG A 164 -3.19 -5.25 -4.54
C ARG A 164 -4.03 -4.30 -5.38
N ASN A 165 -4.80 -3.47 -4.68
CA ASN A 165 -5.57 -2.45 -5.37
C ASN A 165 -4.63 -1.50 -6.13
N ALA A 166 -4.99 -1.16 -7.36
CA ALA A 166 -4.21 -0.33 -8.26
C ALA A 166 -2.83 -0.89 -8.68
N SER A 167 -2.54 -2.16 -8.40
CA SER A 167 -1.34 -2.81 -8.93
C SER A 167 -1.29 -2.75 -10.46
N TYR A 168 -0.10 -2.57 -11.03
CA TYR A 168 0.12 -2.51 -12.48
C TYR A 168 1.29 -3.42 -12.86
N ASN A 169 1.44 -3.69 -14.16
CA ASN A 169 2.48 -4.56 -14.71
C ASN A 169 2.47 -5.99 -14.13
N ILE A 170 1.28 -6.50 -13.81
CA ILE A 170 1.13 -7.84 -13.22
C ILE A 170 1.28 -8.92 -14.31
N ASP A 171 2.09 -9.94 -14.03
CA ASP A 171 2.21 -11.10 -14.91
C ASP A 171 0.87 -11.84 -15.01
N THR A 172 0.40 -12.11 -16.22
CA THR A 172 -0.85 -12.83 -16.47
C THR A 172 -0.79 -14.31 -16.11
N LYS A 173 0.40 -14.85 -15.85
CA LYS A 173 0.58 -16.23 -15.39
C LYS A 173 0.09 -16.38 -13.95
N GLU A 174 -0.90 -17.25 -13.77
CA GLU A 174 -1.36 -17.73 -12.45
C GLU A 174 -1.84 -16.62 -11.50
N ILE A 175 -2.53 -15.62 -12.03
CA ILE A 175 -3.22 -14.63 -11.19
C ILE A 175 -4.33 -15.36 -10.42
N ILE A 176 -4.21 -15.37 -9.09
CA ILE A 176 -5.27 -15.81 -8.18
C ILE A 176 -5.68 -14.58 -7.37
N LEU A 177 -6.97 -14.25 -7.41
CA LEU A 177 -7.50 -13.20 -6.56
C LEU A 177 -7.63 -13.75 -5.15
N THR A 178 -7.06 -13.11 -4.14
CA THR A 178 -7.25 -13.51 -2.72
C THR A 178 -7.58 -12.30 -1.87
N TRP A 179 -8.29 -12.54 -0.76
CA TRP A 179 -8.68 -11.49 0.17
C TRP A 179 -8.71 -12.03 1.60
N ILE A 180 -8.58 -11.14 2.58
CA ILE A 180 -8.87 -11.46 3.96
C ILE A 180 -10.29 -11.01 4.28
N PRO A 181 -11.19 -11.93 4.67
CA PRO A 181 -12.57 -11.58 4.89
C PRO A 181 -12.76 -10.88 6.23
N SER A 182 -13.88 -10.17 6.35
CA SER A 182 -14.33 -9.61 7.61
C SER A 182 -14.65 -10.69 8.63
N ARG A 183 -14.71 -10.27 9.90
CA ARG A 183 -15.20 -11.13 10.98
C ARG A 183 -16.61 -11.62 10.65
N ASN A 184 -16.85 -12.90 10.87
CA ASN A 184 -18.13 -13.58 10.68
C ASN A 184 -18.63 -13.72 9.22
N ALA A 185 -17.80 -13.44 8.20
CA ALA A 185 -18.18 -13.72 6.81
C ALA A 185 -18.39 -15.22 6.57
N GLU A 186 -19.54 -15.57 5.98
CA GLU A 186 -19.96 -16.95 5.71
C GLU A 186 -19.69 -17.39 4.27
N SER A 187 -19.87 -16.47 3.32
CA SER A 187 -19.60 -16.68 1.89
C SER A 187 -19.37 -15.35 1.17
N PHE A 188 -18.94 -15.42 -0.09
CA PHE A 188 -18.44 -14.30 -0.87
C PHE A 188 -19.09 -14.28 -2.26
N ASN A 189 -19.80 -13.20 -2.57
CA ASN A 189 -20.20 -12.88 -3.92
C ASN A 189 -19.01 -12.23 -4.63
N VAL A 190 -18.44 -12.93 -5.61
CA VAL A 190 -17.27 -12.47 -6.37
C VAL A 190 -17.73 -11.76 -7.63
N TYR A 191 -17.33 -10.50 -7.76
CA TYR A 191 -17.51 -9.70 -8.97
C TYR A 191 -16.17 -9.54 -9.68
N PHE A 192 -16.13 -9.78 -10.99
CA PHE A 192 -14.91 -9.65 -11.79
C PHE A 192 -15.23 -9.23 -13.22
N TRP A 193 -14.54 -8.21 -13.74
CA TRP A 193 -14.73 -7.77 -15.12
C TRP A 193 -13.51 -7.03 -15.67
N LYS A 194 -13.39 -7.00 -16.99
CA LYS A 194 -12.41 -6.18 -17.72
C LYS A 194 -13.04 -4.83 -18.08
N SER A 195 -12.32 -3.72 -17.89
CA SER A 195 -12.76 -2.37 -18.31
C SER A 195 -11.54 -1.48 -18.62
N LYS A 196 -11.78 -0.29 -19.20
CA LYS A 196 -10.74 0.73 -19.42
C LYS A 196 -10.53 1.55 -18.14
N PHE A 197 -9.29 1.79 -17.73
CA PHE A 197 -8.98 2.74 -16.65
C PHE A 197 -9.23 4.20 -17.10
N PRO A 198 -9.76 5.10 -16.25
CA PRO A 198 -10.19 4.91 -14.85
C PRO A 198 -11.65 4.45 -14.68
N GLN A 199 -12.30 3.89 -15.70
CA GLN A 199 -13.74 3.67 -15.69
C GLN A 199 -14.14 2.33 -15.03
N ALA A 200 -14.13 2.34 -13.71
CA ALA A 200 -15.10 1.60 -12.91
C ALA A 200 -16.02 2.58 -12.19
N LEU A 201 -17.28 2.15 -11.97
CA LEU A 201 -18.37 2.94 -11.42
C LEU A 201 -17.88 3.92 -10.34
N LYS A 202 -18.19 5.22 -10.48
CA LYS A 202 -17.97 6.16 -9.38
C LYS A 202 -18.77 5.67 -8.17
N ASN A 203 -18.18 5.83 -6.99
CA ASN A 203 -18.82 5.47 -5.72
C ASN A 203 -20.24 6.08 -5.66
N GLY A 204 -21.28 5.23 -5.58
CA GLY A 204 -22.69 5.66 -5.53
C GLY A 204 -23.50 5.65 -6.83
N GLU A 205 -22.94 5.29 -7.99
CA GLU A 205 -23.71 5.20 -9.24
C GLU A 205 -24.43 3.84 -9.40
N LYS A 206 -25.77 3.85 -9.49
CA LYS A 206 -26.56 2.72 -10.00
C LYS A 206 -26.77 2.86 -11.50
N LEU A 207 -26.53 1.79 -12.25
CA LEU A 207 -26.82 1.72 -13.68
C LEU A 207 -28.33 1.77 -13.92
N LYS A 208 -28.84 2.89 -14.44
CA LYS A 208 -30.15 3.00 -15.09
C LYS A 208 -29.92 3.15 -16.60
N ASP A 209 -30.57 2.29 -17.36
CA ASP A 209 -30.71 2.20 -18.81
C ASP A 209 -30.07 3.32 -19.66
N GLY A 210 -29.04 2.93 -20.42
CA GLY A 210 -28.32 3.72 -21.44
C GLY A 210 -27.28 2.82 -22.13
N PRO A 211 -26.74 3.18 -23.32
CA PRO A 211 -25.73 2.38 -23.99
C PRO A 211 -24.50 2.25 -23.07
N SER A 212 -24.25 1.01 -22.65
CA SER A 212 -23.43 0.62 -21.51
C SER A 212 -22.00 1.17 -21.53
N ALA A 213 -21.52 1.61 -20.36
CA ALA A 213 -20.10 1.50 -20.03
C ALA A 213 -19.60 0.08 -20.39
N GLN A 214 -18.42 -0.05 -20.98
CA GLN A 214 -17.83 -1.37 -21.24
C GLN A 214 -17.39 -1.98 -19.91
N GLY A 215 -18.32 -2.70 -19.27
CA GLY A 215 -18.14 -3.45 -18.02
C GLY A 215 -19.13 -2.99 -16.94
N LYS A 216 -20.22 -3.76 -16.74
CA LYS A 216 -20.98 -3.75 -15.47
C LYS A 216 -20.27 -4.69 -14.50
N PRO A 217 -20.34 -4.50 -13.17
CA PRO A 217 -19.93 -5.53 -12.22
C PRO A 217 -20.66 -6.83 -12.54
N ILE A 218 -19.91 -7.86 -12.95
CA ILE A 218 -20.46 -9.17 -13.29
C ILE A 218 -20.30 -10.04 -12.05
N LEU A 219 -21.42 -10.38 -11.40
CA LEU A 219 -21.41 -11.44 -10.40
C LEU A 219 -21.00 -12.73 -11.09
N ILE A 220 -19.85 -13.28 -10.72
CA ILE A 220 -19.35 -14.52 -11.29
C ILE A 220 -19.97 -15.70 -10.55
N LYS A 221 -19.87 -15.70 -9.21
CA LYS A 221 -20.42 -16.74 -8.34
C LYS A 221 -20.45 -16.30 -6.88
N ASN A 222 -21.23 -17.01 -6.08
CA ASN A 222 -21.06 -17.07 -4.63
C ASN A 222 -20.18 -18.28 -4.28
N GLN A 223 -19.29 -18.12 -3.29
CA GLN A 223 -18.37 -19.18 -2.86
C GLN A 223 -17.98 -19.05 -1.38
N LYS A 224 -17.43 -20.12 -0.78
CA LYS A 224 -16.92 -20.08 0.62
C LYS A 224 -15.42 -19.87 0.69
N GLU A 225 -14.72 -20.18 -0.40
CA GLU A 225 -13.28 -20.03 -0.51
C GLU A 225 -12.90 -18.54 -0.55
N LYS A 226 -11.73 -18.21 -0.01
CA LYS A 226 -11.21 -16.83 0.10
C LYS A 226 -10.31 -16.45 -1.08
N TYR A 227 -10.51 -17.14 -2.21
CA TYR A 227 -9.74 -16.97 -3.42
C TYR A 227 -10.61 -17.20 -4.66
N PHE A 228 -10.29 -16.53 -5.76
CA PHE A 228 -10.94 -16.73 -7.04
C PHE A 228 -9.91 -16.81 -8.15
N GLU A 229 -10.01 -17.83 -8.98
CA GLU A 229 -9.18 -17.99 -10.18
C GLU A 229 -9.94 -17.42 -11.38
N PRO A 230 -9.52 -16.26 -11.93
CA PRO A 230 -10.18 -15.62 -13.05
C PRO A 230 -9.92 -16.32 -14.39
N GLY A 231 -9.03 -17.32 -14.42
CA GLY A 231 -8.58 -17.99 -15.64
C GLY A 231 -7.60 -17.15 -16.45
N SER A 232 -7.57 -17.37 -17.77
CA SER A 232 -6.67 -16.64 -18.67
C SER A 232 -7.04 -15.16 -18.77
N LEU A 233 -6.04 -14.30 -18.60
CA LEU A 233 -6.18 -12.85 -18.68
C LEU A 233 -5.37 -12.29 -19.86
N GLU A 234 -5.94 -11.30 -20.55
CA GLU A 234 -5.25 -10.54 -21.59
C GLU A 234 -4.14 -9.66 -20.99
N ASN A 235 -3.02 -9.55 -21.70
CA ASN A 235 -1.97 -8.55 -21.44
C ASN A 235 -2.48 -7.13 -21.74
N ASN A 236 -1.84 -6.12 -21.15
CA ASN A 236 -2.18 -4.71 -21.31
C ASN A 236 -3.68 -4.40 -21.09
N ALA A 237 -4.27 -5.01 -20.07
CA ALA A 237 -5.68 -4.88 -19.74
C ALA A 237 -5.86 -4.58 -18.25
N THR A 238 -6.87 -3.75 -17.94
CA THR A 238 -7.27 -3.46 -16.58
C THR A 238 -8.47 -4.33 -16.19
N TYR A 239 -8.34 -5.02 -15.07
CA TYR A 239 -9.39 -5.83 -14.47
C TYR A 239 -9.84 -5.19 -13.15
N TYR A 240 -11.13 -5.23 -12.93
CA TYR A 240 -11.80 -4.73 -11.74
C TYR A 240 -12.50 -5.88 -11.04
N TRP A 241 -12.52 -5.81 -9.72
CA TRP A 241 -13.10 -6.84 -8.90
C TRP A 241 -13.58 -6.31 -7.56
N ARG A 242 -14.55 -7.01 -6.99
CA ARG A 242 -15.18 -6.67 -5.71
C ARG A 242 -15.64 -7.96 -5.04
N ILE A 243 -15.57 -7.97 -3.72
CA ILE A 243 -16.03 -9.07 -2.89
C ILE A 243 -17.13 -8.54 -1.98
N ASP A 244 -18.37 -8.98 -2.20
CA ASP A 244 -19.45 -8.71 -1.25
C ASP A 244 -19.60 -9.90 -0.31
N GLU A 245 -19.65 -9.63 1.00
CA GLU A 245 -19.64 -10.65 2.04
C GLU A 245 -21.05 -10.94 2.54
N ILE A 246 -21.37 -12.23 2.67
CA ILE A 246 -22.62 -12.68 3.29
C ILE A 246 -22.38 -12.89 4.78
N ILE A 247 -23.17 -12.21 5.62
CA ILE A 247 -23.14 -12.33 7.08
C ILE A 247 -24.58 -12.47 7.57
N GLY A 248 -24.99 -13.68 7.95
CA GLY A 248 -26.41 -14.00 8.15
C GLY A 248 -27.25 -13.61 6.92
N ASP A 249 -28.32 -12.85 7.14
CA ASP A 249 -29.22 -12.38 6.06
C ASP A 249 -28.73 -11.09 5.37
N SER A 250 -27.56 -10.56 5.74
CA SER A 250 -27.02 -9.31 5.21
C SER A 250 -25.97 -9.55 4.13
N VAL A 251 -26.00 -8.71 3.10
CA VAL A 251 -24.93 -8.58 2.09
C VAL A 251 -24.16 -7.30 2.38
N ILE A 252 -22.88 -7.43 2.71
CA ILE A 252 -21.98 -6.30 2.95
C ILE A 252 -21.18 -6.05 1.67
N GLU A 253 -21.43 -4.91 1.02
CA GLU A 253 -20.69 -4.54 -0.19
C GLU A 253 -19.22 -4.25 0.13
N GLY A 254 -18.31 -4.84 -0.64
CA GLY A 254 -16.88 -4.61 -0.49
C GLY A 254 -16.35 -3.41 -1.28
N PRO A 255 -15.11 -2.96 -1.01
CA PRO A 255 -14.45 -1.97 -1.82
C PRO A 255 -14.20 -2.49 -3.24
N LEU A 256 -14.22 -1.55 -4.19
CA LEU A 256 -13.84 -1.81 -5.57
C LEU A 256 -12.32 -1.82 -5.70
N TRP A 257 -11.78 -2.91 -6.23
CA TRP A 257 -10.35 -3.06 -6.51
C TRP A 257 -10.08 -3.21 -7.99
N HIS A 258 -8.85 -2.90 -8.39
CA HIS A 258 -8.40 -3.13 -9.76
C HIS A 258 -6.92 -3.45 -9.85
N PHE A 259 -6.52 -4.07 -10.95
CA PHE A 259 -5.13 -4.23 -11.34
C PHE A 259 -4.96 -4.18 -12.86
N THR A 260 -3.76 -3.89 -13.34
CA THR A 260 -3.41 -3.85 -14.76
C THR A 260 -2.33 -4.89 -15.08
N THR A 261 -2.58 -5.70 -16.09
CA THR A 261 -1.64 -6.73 -16.55
C THR A 261 -0.51 -6.10 -17.36
N LYS A 262 0.67 -6.74 -17.33
CA LYS A 262 1.83 -6.31 -18.10
C LYS A 262 1.56 -6.32 -19.61
N ASN A 263 2.35 -5.53 -20.34
CA ASN A 263 2.36 -5.53 -21.80
C ASN A 263 2.91 -6.85 -22.36
#